data_AF-A0A9P9ZJF1-F1
#
_entry.id   AF-A0A9P9ZJF1-F1
#
_cell.length_a   1.000
_cell.length_b   1.000
_cell.length_c   1.000
_cell.angle_alpha   90.00
_cell.angle_beta   90.00
_cell.angle_gamma   90.00
#
_symmetry.space_group_name_H-M   'P 1'
#
loop_
_entity.id
_entity.type
_entity.pdbx_description
1 polymer ?
#
loop_
_entity_poly.entity_id
_entity_poly.type
_entity_poly.pdbx_seq_one_letter_code
_entity_poly.pdbx_strand_id
1 'polypeptide(L)'
;MEKGLKNAGFTNITSEDYYVPAAPWSDDPKMKQLGLYQSVAMTHDVEGFLVYFMPNYLGWTPKEITNYAATIRREFREAKIHSNARWRMVRAQKPWDA
;
A
#
# COMPACT_ATOMS: atom_id res chain seq x y z
N MET A 1 13.14 -0.95 -8.32
CA MET A 1 13.42 0.51 -8.32
C MET A 1 14.90 0.81 -8.46
N GLU A 2 15.78 0.34 -7.56
CA GLU A 2 17.22 0.64 -7.60
C GLU A 2 17.91 0.40 -8.95
N LYS A 3 17.76 -0.81 -9.52
CA LYS A 3 18.32 -1.14 -10.84
C LYS A 3 17.85 -0.17 -11.93
N GLY A 4 16.58 0.22 -11.89
CA GLY A 4 16.00 1.20 -12.82
C GLY A 4 16.63 2.59 -12.66
N LEU A 5 16.78 3.06 -11.42
CA LEU A 5 17.42 4.35 -11.13
C LEU A 5 18.90 4.37 -11.54
N LYS A 6 19.63 3.28 -11.26
CA LYS A 6 21.02 3.14 -11.71
C LYS A 6 21.14 3.19 -13.24
N ASN A 7 20.27 2.46 -13.94
CA ASN A 7 20.24 2.47 -15.40
C ASN A 7 19.87 3.83 -15.98
N ALA A 8 19.07 4.62 -15.25
CA ALA A 8 18.70 5.98 -15.61
C ALA A 8 19.78 7.03 -15.25
N GLY A 9 20.97 6.61 -14.78
CA GLY A 9 22.09 7.50 -14.49
C GLY A 9 22.06 8.18 -13.12
N PHE A 10 21.14 7.80 -12.23
CA PHE A 10 21.12 8.33 -10.86
C PHE A 10 22.30 7.78 -10.04
N THR A 11 22.78 8.61 -9.12
CA THR A 11 23.88 8.31 -8.19
C THR A 11 23.39 8.37 -6.73
N ASN A 12 24.25 8.02 -5.78
CA ASN A 12 23.94 8.04 -4.34
C ASN A 12 22.62 7.33 -3.98
N ILE A 13 22.39 6.17 -4.61
CA ILE A 13 21.15 5.40 -4.42
C ILE A 13 21.20 4.72 -3.06
N THR A 14 20.19 4.97 -2.23
CA THR A 14 19.99 4.34 -0.92
C THR A 14 18.57 3.78 -0.83
N SER A 15 18.44 2.65 -0.14
CA SER A 15 17.16 1.95 0.00
C SER A 15 16.95 1.54 1.44
N GLU A 16 15.73 1.73 1.90
CA GLU A 16 15.33 1.36 3.24
C GLU A 16 13.93 0.77 3.21
N ASP A 17 13.75 -0.34 3.93
CA ASP A 17 12.45 -0.97 4.11
C ASP A 17 11.88 -0.56 5.46
N TYR A 18 10.70 0.05 5.43
CA TYR A 18 9.89 0.31 6.61
C TYR A 18 8.75 -0.72 6.68
N TYR A 19 8.49 -1.23 7.87
CA TYR A 19 7.35 -2.10 8.12
C TYR A 19 6.34 -1.31 8.93
N VAL A 20 5.18 -1.03 8.33
CA VAL A 20 4.10 -0.25 8.96
C VAL A 20 2.86 -1.12 9.11
N PRO A 21 2.09 -0.97 10.19
CA PRO A 21 0.81 -1.66 10.34
C PRO A 21 -0.12 -1.37 9.16
N ALA A 22 -0.83 -2.39 8.66
CA ALA A 22 -1.85 -2.20 7.63
C ALA A 22 -3.13 -1.53 8.18
N ALA A 23 -3.38 -1.71 9.48
CA ALA A 23 -4.51 -1.18 10.24
C ALA A 23 -4.00 -0.72 11.62
N PRO A 24 -4.76 0.08 12.40
CA PRO A 24 -4.30 0.66 13.67
C PRO A 24 -4.31 -0.34 14.84
N TRP A 25 -3.71 -1.52 14.65
CA TRP A 25 -3.68 -2.61 15.64
C TRP A 25 -2.51 -2.55 16.63
N SER A 26 -1.47 -1.78 16.33
CA SER A 26 -0.28 -1.69 17.19
C SER A 26 -0.58 -0.93 18.49
N ASP A 27 0.03 -1.36 19.60
CA ASP A 27 -0.04 -0.66 20.89
C ASP A 27 0.88 0.58 20.93
N ASP A 28 1.91 0.63 20.09
CA ASP A 28 2.76 1.82 19.98
C ASP A 28 1.95 2.98 19.36
N PRO A 29 1.86 4.15 20.01
CA PRO A 29 1.02 5.26 19.55
C PRO A 29 1.37 5.75 18.14
N LYS A 30 2.66 5.76 17.78
CA LYS A 30 3.14 6.20 16.46
C LYS A 30 2.78 5.17 15.40
N MET A 31 3.01 3.88 15.67
CA MET A 31 2.66 2.81 14.74
C MET A 31 1.14 2.69 14.56
N LYS A 32 0.37 2.91 15.62
CA LYS A 32 -1.10 2.97 15.56
C LYS A 32 -1.58 4.09 14.63
N GLN A 33 -1.01 5.28 14.75
CA GLN A 33 -1.31 6.41 13.87
C GLN A 33 -0.93 6.12 12.41
N LEU A 34 0.24 5.52 12.16
CA LEU A 34 0.64 5.09 10.83
C LEU A 34 -0.33 4.04 10.25
N GLY A 35 -0.76 3.08 11.06
CA GLY A 35 -1.76 2.08 10.68
C GLY A 35 -3.12 2.68 10.33
N LEU A 36 -3.52 3.75 11.01
CA LEU A 36 -4.73 4.49 10.65
C LEU A 36 -4.59 5.13 9.25
N TYR A 37 -3.48 5.80 8.97
CA TYR A 37 -3.23 6.39 7.66
C TYR A 37 -3.17 5.33 6.55
N GLN A 38 -2.50 4.21 6.82
CA GLN A 38 -2.44 3.09 5.89
C GLN A 38 -3.83 2.52 5.60
N SER A 39 -4.64 2.32 6.65
CA SER A 39 -6.01 1.84 6.52
C SER A 39 -6.85 2.77 5.65
N VAL A 40 -6.77 4.08 5.85
CA VAL A 40 -7.51 5.05 5.04
C VAL A 40 -7.03 5.01 3.59
N ALA A 41 -5.71 5.03 3.35
CA ALA A 41 -5.14 4.97 2.00
C ALA A 41 -5.59 3.73 1.23
N MET A 42 -5.66 2.58 1.91
CA MET A 42 -6.12 1.33 1.30
C MET A 42 -7.63 1.29 1.09
N THR A 43 -8.42 1.92 1.97
CA THR A 43 -9.87 1.78 1.97
C THR A 43 -10.63 2.88 1.24
N HIS A 44 -9.99 4.01 0.94
CA HIS A 44 -10.61 5.18 0.32
C HIS A 44 -11.17 4.89 -1.09
N ASP A 45 -10.50 4.06 -1.89
CA ASP A 45 -10.95 3.70 -3.25
C ASP A 45 -10.80 2.20 -3.55
N VAL A 46 -11.28 1.35 -2.63
CA VAL A 46 -11.25 -0.11 -2.82
C VAL A 46 -12.02 -0.52 -4.07
N GLU A 47 -13.16 0.11 -4.34
CA GLU A 47 -14.00 -0.25 -5.50
C GLU A 47 -13.34 0.15 -6.81
N GLY A 48 -12.74 1.35 -6.92
CA GLY A 48 -11.99 1.74 -8.12
C GLY A 48 -10.85 0.77 -8.41
N PHE A 49 -10.16 0.27 -7.37
CA PHE A 49 -9.15 -0.78 -7.52
C PHE A 49 -9.75 -2.09 -8.06
N LEU A 50 -10.86 -2.55 -7.51
CA LEU A 50 -11.44 -3.85 -7.87
C LEU A 50 -12.18 -3.85 -9.22
N VAL A 51 -12.79 -2.73 -9.61
CA VAL A 51 -13.67 -2.64 -10.80
C VAL A 51 -12.94 -2.95 -12.10
N TYR A 52 -11.64 -2.66 -12.21
CA TYR A 52 -10.86 -3.06 -13.38
C TYR A 52 -10.42 -4.53 -13.32
N PHE A 53 -9.81 -4.97 -12.22
CA PHE A 53 -9.18 -6.30 -12.18
C PHE A 53 -10.20 -7.44 -12.05
N MET A 54 -11.20 -7.30 -11.18
CA MET A 54 -12.05 -8.42 -10.81
C MET A 54 -12.91 -8.95 -11.97
N PRO A 55 -13.55 -8.10 -12.80
CA PRO A 55 -14.27 -8.59 -13.98
C PRO A 55 -13.35 -9.22 -15.02
N ASN A 56 -12.18 -8.61 -15.27
CA ASN A 56 -11.28 -9.04 -16.34
C ASN A 56 -10.58 -10.37 -16.05
N TYR A 57 -10.25 -10.65 -14.78
CA TYR A 57 -9.46 -11.83 -14.41
C TYR A 57 -10.28 -12.91 -13.69
N LEU A 58 -11.32 -12.53 -12.95
CA LEU A 58 -12.12 -13.46 -12.14
C LEU A 58 -13.58 -13.55 -12.58
N GLY A 59 -14.01 -12.76 -13.56
CA GLY A 59 -15.39 -12.77 -14.06
C GLY A 59 -16.43 -12.26 -13.06
N TRP A 60 -16.02 -11.49 -12.05
CA TRP A 60 -16.93 -11.02 -11.00
C TRP A 60 -17.94 -10.00 -11.55
N THR A 61 -19.16 -10.10 -11.04
CA THR A 61 -20.23 -9.14 -11.25
C THR A 61 -20.01 -7.87 -10.42
N PRO A 62 -20.61 -6.72 -10.80
CA PRO A 62 -20.54 -5.50 -10.01
C PRO A 62 -20.99 -5.70 -8.55
N LYS A 63 -22.01 -6.54 -8.33
CA LYS A 63 -22.52 -6.84 -6.98
C LYS A 63 -21.50 -7.59 -6.11
N GLU A 64 -20.79 -8.56 -6.68
CA GLU A 64 -19.73 -9.28 -5.97
C GLU A 64 -18.58 -8.34 -5.58
N ILE A 65 -18.22 -7.41 -6.48
CA ILE A 65 -17.21 -6.39 -6.23
C ILE A 65 -17.61 -5.48 -5.07
N THR A 66 -18.83 -4.93 -5.08
CA THR A 66 -19.34 -4.08 -3.98
C THR A 66 -19.35 -4.83 -2.65
N ASN A 67 -19.82 -6.09 -2.64
CA ASN A 67 -19.85 -6.91 -1.43
C ASN A 67 -18.43 -7.19 -0.88
N TYR A 68 -17.48 -7.48 -1.78
CA TYR A 68 -16.11 -7.72 -1.39
C TYR A 68 -15.43 -6.45 -0.88
N ALA A 69 -15.67 -5.30 -1.52
CA ALA A 69 -15.16 -4.02 -1.05
C ALA A 69 -15.70 -3.66 0.35
N ALA A 70 -16.98 -3.92 0.62
CA ALA A 70 -17.56 -3.76 1.95
C ALA A 70 -16.88 -4.67 2.99
N THR A 71 -16.55 -5.91 2.60
CA THR A 71 -15.81 -6.85 3.45
C THR A 71 -14.41 -6.32 3.77
N ILE A 72 -13.64 -5.87 2.77
CA ILE A 72 -12.31 -5.28 2.98
C ILE A 72 -12.39 -4.10 3.96
N ARG A 73 -13.33 -3.16 3.74
CA ARG A 73 -13.48 -1.99 4.62
C ARG A 73 -13.79 -2.39 6.07
N ARG A 74 -14.56 -3.46 6.27
CA ARG A 74 -14.83 -4.02 7.61
C ARG A 74 -13.56 -4.60 8.24
N GLU A 75 -12.83 -5.46 7.53
CA GLU A 75 -11.62 -6.10 8.07
C GLU A 75 -10.56 -5.08 8.52
N PHE A 76 -10.33 -4.04 7.72
CA PHE A 76 -9.41 -2.94 8.08
C PHE A 76 -9.88 -2.14 9.30
N ARG A 77 -11.20 -1.90 9.42
CA ARG A 77 -11.79 -1.19 10.57
C ARG A 77 -11.68 -2.01 11.86
N GLU A 78 -11.94 -3.31 11.79
CA GLU A 78 -11.87 -4.19 12.94
C GLU A 78 -10.43 -4.40 13.43
N ALA A 79 -9.45 -4.28 12.54
CA ALA A 79 -8.02 -4.37 12.84
C ALA A 79 -7.61 -5.64 13.61
N LYS A 80 -8.42 -6.71 13.54
CA LYS A 80 -8.16 -8.00 14.19
C LYS A 80 -6.99 -8.74 13.57
N ILE A 81 -6.69 -8.45 12.31
CA ILE A 81 -5.54 -8.99 11.60
C ILE A 81 -4.36 -8.03 11.83
N HIS A 82 -3.38 -8.50 12.60
CA HIS A 82 -2.19 -7.71 12.95
C HIS A 82 -1.12 -7.78 11.85
N SER A 83 -1.48 -7.39 10.62
CA SER A 83 -0.58 -7.44 9.47
C SER A 83 0.26 -6.17 9.32
N ASN A 84 1.48 -6.34 8.81
CA ASN A 84 2.37 -5.25 8.41
C ASN A 84 2.48 -5.17 6.89
N ALA A 85 2.52 -3.95 6.36
CA ALA A 85 2.88 -3.64 4.99
C ALA A 85 4.35 -3.22 4.91
N ARG A 86 5.09 -3.76 3.93
CA ARG A 86 6.45 -3.33 3.64
C ARG A 86 6.44 -2.13 2.69
N TRP A 87 6.99 -1.02 3.16
CA TRP A 87 7.20 0.21 2.41
C TRP A 87 8.68 0.37 2.09
N ARG A 88 9.04 0.22 0.81
CA ARG A 88 10.42 0.46 0.37
C ARG A 88 10.59 1.91 -0.07
N MET A 89 11.40 2.67 0.66
CA MET A 89 11.83 4.00 0.26
C MET A 89 13.17 3.89 -0.48
N VAL A 90 13.22 4.42 -1.70
CA VAL A 90 14.47 4.50 -2.47
C VAL A 90 14.75 5.96 -2.75
N ARG A 91 15.89 6.46 -2.27
CA ARG A 91 16.35 7.83 -2.45
C ARG A 91 17.57 7.80 -3.38
N ALA A 92 17.63 8.74 -4.31
CA ALA A 92 18.71 8.82 -5.28
C ALA A 92 18.94 10.27 -5.71
N GLN A 93 20.13 10.56 -6.23
CA GLN A 93 20.54 11.89 -6.67
C GLN A 93 20.75 11.92 -8.17
N LYS A 94 20.13 12.89 -8.87
CA LYS A 94 20.49 13.18 -10.26
C LYS A 94 21.87 13.84 -10.29
N PRO A 95 22.83 13.38 -11.10
CA PRO A 95 24.12 14.06 -11.24
C PRO A 95 23.94 15.49 -11.76
N TRP A 96 24.80 16.39 -11.34
CA TRP A 96 24.77 17.81 -11.74
C TRP A 96 25.06 17.99 -13.25
N ASP A 97 25.85 17.10 -13.83
CA ASP A 97 26.34 17.17 -15.21
C ASP A 97 25.58 16.24 -16.17
N ALA A 98 24.32 15.88 -15.86
CA ALA A 98 23.51 14.90 -16.61
C ALA A 98 22.38 15.50 -17.45
#